data_AF-A0A1V9VBY9-F1
#
_entry.id   AF-A0A1V9VBY9-F1
#
_cell.length_a   1.000
_cell.length_b   1.000
_cell.length_c   1.000
_cell.angle_alpha   90.00
_cell.angle_beta   90.00
_cell.angle_gamma   90.00
#
_symmetry.space_group_name_H-M   'P 1'
#
loop_
_entity.id
_entity.type
_entity.pdbx_description
1 polymer ?
#
loop_
_entity_poly.entity_id
_entity_poly.type
_entity_poly.pdbx_seq_one_letter_code
_entity_poly.pdbx_strand_id
1 'polypeptide(L)'
;MNFEINLNNSVISVELHNKKHIKHCYLRILRKDLLQIKANRYFTIYDAKDLIDRKKDWILENIKRVESKTLEDGYFLYLGEKKLLSDFAIKNLDSFYKKEIDSFISTFIEKYSNLMQLFPTKISYRKNKRTWGS
;
A
#
# COMPACT_ATOMS: atom_id res chain seq x y z
N MET A 1 10.00 16.48 8.00
CA MET A 1 11.46 16.44 8.22
C MET A 1 11.91 15.04 7.90
N ASN A 2 13.02 14.90 7.18
CA ASN A 2 13.55 13.58 6.81
C ASN A 2 14.91 13.40 7.46
N PHE A 3 15.19 12.21 7.96
CA PHE A 3 16.48 11.85 8.55
C PHE A 3 16.76 10.36 8.34
N GLU A 4 18.01 9.96 8.50
CA GLU A 4 18.42 8.57 8.35
C GLU A 4 18.76 7.96 9.72
N ILE A 5 18.54 6.65 9.83
CA ILE A 5 18.91 5.85 10.98
C ILE A 5 19.62 4.57 10.53
N ASN A 6 20.55 4.09 11.35
CA ASN A 6 21.19 2.80 11.17
C ASN A 6 20.47 1.75 12.01
N LEU A 7 19.88 0.75 11.35
CA LEU A 7 19.24 -0.40 11.98
C LEU A 7 19.85 -1.68 11.40
N ASN A 8 20.54 -2.47 12.23
CA ASN A 8 21.19 -3.73 11.85
C ASN A 8 22.02 -3.64 10.56
N ASN A 9 22.93 -2.67 10.49
CA ASN A 9 23.79 -2.38 9.32
C ASN A 9 23.04 -1.98 8.03
N SER A 10 21.74 -1.67 8.12
CA SER A 10 20.97 -1.09 7.02
C SER A 10 20.63 0.37 7.33
N VAL A 11 20.83 1.24 6.33
CA VAL A 11 20.41 2.63 6.38
C VAL A 11 18.93 2.71 6.03
N ILE A 12 18.13 3.28 6.93
CA ILE A 12 16.69 3.45 6.74
C ILE A 12 16.37 4.94 6.74
N SER A 13 15.68 5.39 5.70
CA SER A 13 15.14 6.74 5.60
C SER A 13 13.88 6.87 6.45
N VAL A 14 13.80 7.92 7.27
CA VAL A 14 12.66 8.22 8.14
C VAL A 14 12.01 9.53 7.70
N GLU A 15 10.75 9.44 7.30
CA GLU A 15 9.86 10.57 7.01
C GLU A 15 9.04 10.94 8.24
N LEU A 16 9.40 12.06 8.90
CA LEU A 16 8.64 12.62 10.00
C LEU A 16 7.67 13.71 9.50
N HIS A 17 6.37 13.43 9.62
CA HIS A 17 5.27 14.27 9.18
C HIS A 17 4.47 14.78 10.37
N ASN A 18 4.68 16.05 10.72
CA ASN A 18 3.98 16.73 11.79
C ASN A 18 2.73 17.42 11.24
N LYS A 19 1.55 17.10 11.79
CA LYS A 19 0.29 17.75 11.40
C LYS A 19 -0.49 18.20 12.62
N LYS A 20 -1.08 19.40 12.57
CA LYS A 20 -1.84 19.99 13.68
C LYS A 20 -3.04 19.14 14.14
N HIS A 21 -3.74 18.50 13.20
CA HIS A 21 -4.96 17.72 13.49
C HIS A 21 -4.70 16.27 13.93
N ILE A 22 -3.44 15.82 13.91
CA ILE A 22 -3.11 14.45 14.31
C ILE A 22 -3.04 14.38 15.84
N LYS A 23 -3.86 13.51 16.44
CA LYS A 23 -3.90 13.29 17.91
C LYS A 23 -2.90 12.25 18.40
N HIS A 24 -2.62 11.23 17.59
CA HIS A 24 -1.76 10.09 17.96
C HIS A 24 -0.52 10.03 17.07
N CYS A 25 0.55 9.43 17.59
CA CYS A 25 1.72 9.09 16.78
C CYS A 25 1.45 7.79 16.02
N TYR A 26 1.64 7.81 14.72
CA TYR A 26 1.50 6.65 13.84
C TYR A 26 2.85 6.30 13.24
N LEU A 27 3.29 5.06 13.47
CA LEU A 27 4.49 4.48 12.90
C LEU A 27 4.09 3.53 11.76
N ARG A 28 4.70 3.67 10.58
CA ARG A 28 4.41 2.83 9.41
C ARG A 28 5.67 2.56 8.61
N ILE A 29 5.85 1.33 8.15
CA ILE A 29 6.89 0.98 7.18
C ILE A 29 6.24 1.02 5.80
N LEU A 30 6.70 1.93 4.94
CA LEU A 30 6.18 2.10 3.58
C LEU A 30 6.88 1.18 2.59
N ARG A 31 8.20 1.03 2.76
CA ARG A 31 9.10 0.16 2.00
C ARG A 31 10.18 -0.35 2.95
N LYS A 32 11.00 -1.31 2.51
CA LYS A 32 12.09 -1.85 3.34
C LYS A 32 13.08 -0.80 3.83
N ASP A 33 13.25 0.26 3.05
CA ASP A 33 14.18 1.38 3.25
C ASP A 33 13.50 2.65 3.78
N LEU A 34 12.17 2.65 3.94
CA LEU A 34 11.40 3.87 4.22
C LEU A 34 10.41 3.67 5.38
N LEU A 35 10.73 4.31 6.50
CA LEU A 35 9.89 4.43 7.68
C LEU A 35 9.17 5.78 7.67
N GLN A 36 7.88 5.79 7.98
CA GLN A 36 7.09 7.00 8.12
C GLN A 36 6.55 7.13 9.53
N ILE A 37 6.76 8.30 10.13
CA ILE A 37 6.20 8.71 11.41
C ILE A 37 5.27 9.88 11.16
N LYS A 38 3.99 9.72 11.51
CA LYS A 38 2.98 10.79 11.45
C LYS A 38 2.56 11.14 12.86
N ALA A 39 2.79 12.37 13.27
CA ALA A 39 2.56 12.80 14.64
C ALA A 39 1.98 14.22 14.71
N ASN A 40 1.64 14.64 15.93
CA ASN A 40 1.17 16.00 16.20
C ASN A 40 2.29 17.03 15.97
N ARG A 41 1.97 18.33 16.03
CA ARG A 41 2.95 19.39 15.75
C ARG A 41 4.11 19.47 16.76
N TYR A 42 3.91 19.01 17.98
CA TYR A 42 4.87 19.10 19.08
C TYR A 42 5.82 17.91 19.14
N PHE A 43 5.58 16.86 18.35
CA PHE A 43 6.41 15.67 18.31
C PHE A 43 7.76 15.98 17.66
N THR A 44 8.83 15.91 18.43
CA THR A 44 10.17 16.33 18.00
C THR A 44 10.93 15.19 17.30
N ILE A 45 12.10 15.53 16.75
CA ILE A 45 13.01 14.52 16.22
C ILE A 45 13.59 13.62 17.32
N TYR A 46 13.74 14.14 18.54
CA TYR A 46 14.22 13.36 19.68
C TYR A 46 13.18 12.32 20.11
N ASP A 47 11.90 12.71 20.15
CA ASP A 47 10.79 11.78 20.37
C ASP A 47 10.72 10.72 19.28
N ALA A 48 11.02 11.08 18.03
CA ALA A 48 11.08 10.14 16.92
C ALA A 48 12.20 9.10 17.11
N LYS A 49 13.41 9.55 17.49
CA LYS A 49 14.54 8.66 17.76
C LYS A 49 14.26 7.72 18.95
N ASP A 50 13.72 8.25 20.04
CA ASP A 50 13.29 7.45 21.20
C ASP A 50 12.22 6.42 20.83
N LEU A 51 11.21 6.81 20.05
CA LEU A 51 10.16 5.91 19.60
C LEU A 51 10.72 4.76 18.75
N ILE A 52 11.66 5.07 17.85
CA ILE A 52 12.31 4.09 16.98
C ILE A 52 13.10 3.07 17.80
N ASP A 53 13.84 3.54 18.79
CA ASP A 53 14.63 2.67 19.67
C ASP A 53 13.70 1.73 20.47
N ARG A 54 12.65 2.28 21.10
CA ARG A 54 11.63 1.50 21.83
C ARG A 54 10.85 0.52 20.96
N LYS A 55 10.79 0.74 19.63
CA LYS A 55 10.05 -0.10 18.68
C LYS A 55 10.95 -0.86 17.71
N LYS A 56 12.25 -0.98 18.01
CA LYS A 56 13.25 -1.59 17.14
C LYS A 56 12.83 -2.99 16.65
N ASP A 57 12.43 -3.89 17.55
CA ASP A 57 12.05 -5.26 17.18
C ASP A 57 10.81 -5.29 16.28
N TRP A 58 9.81 -4.46 16.61
CA TRP A 58 8.60 -4.32 15.80
C TRP A 58 8.93 -3.79 14.40
N ILE A 59 9.85 -2.83 14.29
CA ILE A 59 10.29 -2.28 13.01
C ILE A 59 10.96 -3.39 12.17
N LEU A 60 11.88 -4.14 12.77
CA LEU A 60 12.59 -5.23 12.08
C LEU A 60 11.65 -6.32 11.58
N GLU A 61 10.68 -6.74 12.38
CA GLU A 61 9.70 -7.75 11.98
C GLU A 61 8.84 -7.25 10.80
N ASN A 62 8.39 -6.01 10.86
CA ASN A 62 7.54 -5.44 9.82
C ASN A 62 8.31 -5.15 8.52
N ILE A 63 9.60 -4.85 8.58
CA ILE A 63 10.45 -4.75 7.38
C ILE A 63 10.49 -6.10 6.66
N LYS A 64 10.75 -7.19 7.38
CA LYS A 64 10.74 -8.56 6.80
C LYS A 64 9.39 -8.89 6.17
N ARG A 65 8.29 -8.49 6.82
CA ARG A 65 6.93 -8.70 6.32
C ARG A 65 6.61 -7.88 5.08
N VAL A 66 7.17 -6.69 4.95
CA VAL A 66 7.02 -5.85 3.74
C VAL A 66 7.86 -6.44 2.62
N GLU A 67 9.09 -6.84 2.90
CA GLU A 67 10.00 -7.46 1.93
C GLU A 67 9.41 -8.75 1.34
N SER A 68 8.83 -9.63 2.17
CA SER A 68 8.20 -10.88 1.69
C SER A 68 6.99 -10.67 0.77
N LYS A 69 6.37 -9.48 0.82
CA LYS A 69 5.24 -9.11 -0.04
C LYS A 69 5.65 -8.26 -1.24
N THR A 70 6.91 -7.83 -1.27
CA THR A 70 7.41 -7.00 -2.35
C THR A 70 7.69 -7.91 -3.56
N LEU A 71 7.09 -7.58 -4.69
CA LEU A 71 7.37 -8.28 -5.95
C LEU A 71 8.68 -7.74 -6.52
N GLU A 72 9.40 -8.60 -7.23
CA GLU A 72 10.54 -8.18 -8.04
C GLU A 72 10.14 -7.12 -9.07
N ASP A 73 11.05 -6.20 -9.36
CA ASP A 73 10.84 -5.18 -10.38
C ASP A 73 10.55 -5.84 -11.75
N GLY A 74 9.62 -5.27 -12.49
CA GLY A 74 9.16 -5.85 -13.76
C GLY A 74 8.05 -6.89 -13.62
N TYR A 75 7.69 -7.31 -12.41
CA TYR A 75 6.59 -8.25 -12.18
C TYR A 75 5.35 -7.58 -11.56
N PHE A 76 4.19 -8.15 -11.87
CA PHE A 76 2.92 -7.79 -11.26
C PHE A 76 2.06 -9.04 -11.00
N LEU A 77 1.01 -8.89 -10.19
CA LEU A 77 0.06 -9.97 -9.93
C LEU A 77 -1.14 -9.85 -10.85
N TYR A 78 -1.41 -10.85 -11.67
CA TYR A 78 -2.62 -10.94 -12.47
C TYR A 78 -3.46 -12.10 -11.97
N LEU A 79 -4.64 -11.80 -11.40
CA LEU A 79 -5.55 -12.79 -10.81
C LEU A 79 -4.89 -13.76 -9.81
N GLY A 80 -3.86 -13.29 -9.09
CA GLY A 80 -3.11 -14.08 -8.10
C GLY A 80 -1.82 -14.70 -8.63
N GLU A 81 -1.57 -14.66 -9.94
CA GLU A 81 -0.35 -15.19 -10.55
C GLU A 81 0.69 -14.10 -10.81
N LYS A 82 1.98 -14.40 -10.57
CA LYS A 82 3.10 -13.51 -10.90
C LYS A 82 3.31 -13.53 -12.42
N LYS A 83 3.25 -12.37 -13.07
CA LYS A 83 3.45 -12.17 -14.52
C LYS A 83 4.45 -11.04 -14.79
N LEU A 84 5.12 -11.08 -15.93
CA LEU A 84 6.00 -10.01 -16.38
C LEU A 84 5.20 -8.86 -17.00
N LEU A 85 5.57 -7.62 -16.68
CA LEU A 85 4.99 -6.41 -17.27
C LEU A 85 5.25 -6.32 -18.79
N SER A 86 6.39 -6.86 -19.27
CA SER A 86 6.77 -6.85 -20.68
C SER A 86 5.79 -7.62 -21.56
N ASP A 87 5.26 -8.74 -21.05
CA ASP A 87 4.41 -9.65 -21.83
C ASP A 87 3.07 -9.01 -22.21
N PHE A 88 2.65 -7.99 -21.45
CA PHE A 88 1.38 -7.31 -21.60
C PHE A 88 1.52 -5.88 -22.15
N ALA A 89 2.75 -5.43 -22.45
CA ALA A 89 3.05 -4.06 -22.89
C ALA A 89 2.39 -2.97 -22.01
N ILE A 90 2.36 -3.18 -20.70
CA ILE A 90 1.63 -2.33 -19.75
C ILE A 90 2.40 -1.03 -19.50
N LYS A 91 1.84 0.10 -19.92
CA LYS A 91 2.35 1.43 -19.56
C LYS A 91 1.88 1.89 -18.17
N ASN A 92 0.65 1.56 -17.80
CA ASN A 92 0.05 1.92 -16.52
C ASN A 92 -0.77 0.76 -15.97
N LEU A 93 -0.31 0.22 -14.83
CA LEU A 93 -0.90 -0.96 -14.21
C LEU A 93 -2.32 -0.73 -13.68
N ASP A 94 -2.59 0.47 -13.15
CA ASP A 94 -3.92 0.79 -12.62
C ASP A 94 -4.97 0.90 -13.74
N SER A 95 -4.59 1.46 -14.89
CA SER A 95 -5.45 1.48 -16.08
C SER A 95 -5.66 0.09 -16.66
N PHE A 96 -4.59 -0.72 -16.70
CA PHE A 96 -4.67 -2.11 -17.14
C PHE A 96 -5.68 -2.90 -16.29
N TYR A 97 -5.55 -2.90 -14.96
CA TYR A 97 -6.49 -3.61 -14.10
C TYR A 97 -7.93 -3.12 -14.24
N LYS A 98 -8.16 -1.81 -14.37
CA LYS A 98 -9.53 -1.30 -14.59
C LYS A 98 -10.15 -1.86 -15.85
N LYS A 99 -9.39 -1.96 -16.95
CA LYS A 99 -9.86 -2.50 -18.22
C LYS A 99 -10.16 -3.99 -18.13
N GLU A 100 -9.25 -4.77 -17.55
CA GLU A 100 -9.42 -6.22 -17.38
C GLU A 100 -10.61 -6.54 -16.47
N ILE A 101 -10.76 -5.81 -15.36
CA ILE A 101 -11.86 -6.01 -14.41
C ILE A 101 -13.21 -5.65 -15.05
N ASP A 102 -13.28 -4.57 -15.82
CA ASP A 102 -14.52 -4.18 -16.51
C ASP A 102 -15.01 -5.29 -17.46
N SER A 103 -14.09 -5.88 -18.23
CA SER A 103 -14.42 -7.01 -19.10
C SER A 103 -14.88 -8.25 -18.34
N PHE A 104 -14.26 -8.55 -17.19
CA PHE A 104 -14.54 -9.77 -16.44
C PHE A 104 -15.79 -9.64 -15.56
N ILE A 105 -15.88 -8.57 -14.77
CA ILE A 105 -16.94 -8.36 -13.77
C ILE A 105 -18.27 -8.01 -14.42
N SER A 106 -18.28 -7.28 -15.55
CA SER A 106 -19.54 -6.89 -16.21
C SER A 106 -20.40 -8.08 -16.60
N THR A 107 -19.80 -9.19 -17.05
CA THR A 107 -20.52 -10.43 -17.37
C THR A 107 -21.21 -11.03 -16.15
N PHE A 108 -20.57 -10.98 -14.98
CA PHE A 108 -21.19 -11.47 -13.74
C PHE A 108 -22.30 -10.54 -13.27
N ILE A 109 -22.08 -9.22 -13.34
CA ILE A 109 -23.10 -8.24 -12.97
C ILE A 109 -24.35 -8.46 -13.82
N GLU A 110 -24.22 -8.52 -15.14
CA GLU A 110 -25.34 -8.75 -16.04
C GLU A 110 -26.08 -10.07 -15.72
N LYS A 111 -25.32 -11.17 -15.57
CA LYS A 111 -25.89 -12.48 -15.23
C LYS A 111 -26.72 -12.42 -13.96
N TYR A 112 -26.17 -11.88 -12.87
CA TYR A 112 -26.85 -11.87 -11.58
C TYR A 112 -27.94 -10.79 -11.50
N SER A 113 -27.77 -9.65 -12.16
CA SER A 113 -28.82 -8.64 -12.30
C SER A 113 -30.04 -9.18 -13.02
N ASN A 114 -29.85 -9.96 -14.09
CA ASN A 114 -30.95 -10.62 -14.79
C ASN A 114 -31.62 -11.69 -13.93
N LEU A 115 -30.86 -12.47 -13.15
CA LEU A 115 -31.44 -13.47 -12.24
C LEU A 115 -32.26 -12.83 -11.11
N MET A 116 -31.78 -11.71 -10.57
CA MET A 116 -32.40 -11.05 -9.42
C MET A 116 -33.40 -9.96 -9.80
N GLN A 117 -33.47 -9.58 -11.08
CA GLN A 117 -34.22 -8.43 -11.58
C GLN A 117 -33.83 -7.12 -10.86
N LEU A 118 -32.55 -6.97 -10.52
CA LEU A 118 -31.99 -5.81 -9.83
C LEU A 118 -30.77 -5.27 -10.58
N PHE A 119 -30.87 -4.04 -11.07
CA PHE A 119 -29.84 -3.43 -11.91
C PHE A 119 -29.14 -2.29 -11.17
N PRO A 120 -27.80 -2.26 -11.17
CA PRO A 120 -27.07 -1.15 -10.58
C PRO A 120 -27.27 0.13 -11.40
N THR A 121 -27.44 1.26 -10.72
CA THR A 121 -27.53 2.58 -11.39
C THR A 121 -26.18 3.04 -11.94
N LYS A 122 -25.08 2.61 -11.30
CA LYS A 122 -23.72 2.95 -11.70
C LYS A 122 -22.74 1.88 -11.23
N ILE A 123 -21.81 1.52 -12.12
CA ILE A 123 -20.67 0.66 -11.80
C ILE A 123 -19.41 1.50 -11.96
N SER A 124 -18.48 1.40 -11.03
CA SER A 124 -17.19 2.08 -11.14
C SER A 124 -16.08 1.30 -10.47
N TYR A 125 -14.92 1.27 -11.10
CA TYR A 125 -13.75 0.54 -10.62
C TYR A 125 -12.71 1.50 -10.07
N ARG A 126 -12.23 1.22 -8.85
CA ARG A 126 -11.16 1.97 -8.20
C ARG A 126 -10.16 1.04 -7.55
N LYS A 127 -8.92 1.49 -7.48
CA LYS A 127 -7.89 0.81 -6.70
C LYS A 127 -8.23 0.90 -5.22
N ASN A 128 -8.38 -0.24 -4.57
CA ASN A 128 -8.61 -0.34 -3.14
C ASN A 128 -7.69 -1.41 -2.55
N LYS A 129 -7.06 -1.09 -1.42
CA LYS A 129 -6.13 -2.00 -0.73
C LYS A 129 -6.80 -2.85 0.34
N ARG A 130 -8.03 -2.52 0.74
CA ARG A 130 -8.68 -3.07 1.95
C ARG A 130 -9.96 -3.84 1.67
N THR A 131 -10.76 -3.39 0.72
CA THR A 131 -12.05 -4.01 0.41
C THR A 131 -12.22 -4.18 -1.09
N TRP A 132 -13.03 -5.17 -1.47
CA TRP A 132 -13.24 -5.56 -2.87
C TRP A 132 -14.35 -4.72 -3.53
N GLY A 133 -15.31 -4.22 -2.76
CA GLY A 133 -16.41 -3.39 -3.22
C GLY A 133 -17.09 -2.65 -2.07
N SER A 134 -18.01 -1.75 -2.41
CA SER A 134 -18.88 -1.00 -1.50
C SER A 134 -20.18 -0.67 -2.20
#